data_AF-X5Q938-F1
#
_entry.id   AF-X5Q938-F1
#
_cell.length_a   1.000
_cell.length_b   1.000
_cell.length_c   1.000
_cell.angle_alpha   90.00
_cell.angle_beta   90.00
_cell.angle_gamma   90.00
#
_symmetry.space_group_name_H-M   'P 1'
#
loop_
_entity.id
_entity.type
_entity.pdbx_description
1 polymer ?
#
loop_
_entity_poly.entity_id
_entity_poly.type
_entity_poly.pdbx_seq_one_letter_code
_entity_poly.pdbx_strand_id
1 'polypeptide(L)'
;MSTNTSTNTSFAGSGTAAGASGTILLGRILLSVIFLLSGFGKLTAIAGTAGYFGSLGLPLPMVTAIVVGLIELLGGLAILVGFQTRIVGWVMAIFTVATALVAHTGWADQMQMINFLKNVAIAGGFLVLASSGPGAYSIDAKRG
;
A
#
# COMPACT_ATOMS: atom_id res chain seq x y z
N MET A 1 -21.31 -42.64 41.75
CA MET A 1 -21.97 -42.04 40.56
C MET A 1 -21.08 -40.88 40.12
N SER A 2 -20.15 -41.14 39.20
CA SER A 2 -19.11 -40.17 38.78
C SER A 2 -19.45 -39.70 37.38
N THR A 3 -19.77 -38.43 37.21
CA THR A 3 -20.09 -37.84 35.90
C THR A 3 -18.81 -37.37 35.21
N ASN A 4 -18.40 -38.07 34.15
CA ASN A 4 -17.37 -37.63 33.22
C ASN A 4 -17.86 -36.41 32.42
N THR A 5 -17.33 -35.23 32.73
CA THR A 5 -17.49 -34.04 31.89
C THR A 5 -16.34 -33.97 30.88
N SER A 6 -16.55 -34.52 29.69
CA SER A 6 -15.63 -34.35 28.56
C SER A 6 -15.87 -32.98 27.91
N THR A 7 -15.04 -31.99 28.26
CA THR A 7 -14.98 -30.72 27.51
C THR A 7 -14.15 -30.90 26.24
N ASN A 8 -14.80 -31.21 25.13
CA ASN A 8 -14.19 -31.15 23.79
C ASN A 8 -14.08 -29.69 23.30
N THR A 9 -13.06 -28.98 23.77
CA THR A 9 -12.46 -27.83 23.07
C THR A 9 -11.41 -28.43 22.11
N SER A 10 -11.36 -28.28 20.79
CA SER A 10 -11.65 -27.13 19.93
C SER A 10 -11.65 -27.62 18.47
N PHE A 11 -12.78 -27.55 17.76
CA PHE A 11 -12.82 -27.64 16.28
C PHE A 11 -13.08 -26.27 15.64
N ALA A 12 -12.81 -25.19 16.38
CA ALA A 12 -12.90 -23.83 15.84
C ALA A 12 -11.57 -23.47 15.15
N GLY A 13 -11.57 -23.46 13.81
CA GLY A 13 -10.85 -22.42 13.08
C GLY A 13 -9.61 -22.77 12.24
N SER A 14 -9.37 -24.02 11.84
CA SER A 14 -8.28 -24.31 10.88
C SER A 14 -8.59 -23.87 9.43
N GLY A 15 -9.86 -23.63 9.08
CA GLY A 15 -10.30 -23.29 7.72
C GLY A 15 -10.20 -21.81 7.32
N THR A 16 -10.08 -20.87 8.27
CA THR A 16 -10.11 -19.41 7.99
C THR A 16 -8.72 -18.78 7.91
N ALA A 17 -7.71 -19.33 8.60
CA ALA A 17 -6.36 -18.76 8.66
C ALA A 17 -5.59 -18.86 7.32
N ALA A 18 -5.79 -19.95 6.57
CA ALA A 18 -5.15 -20.16 5.27
C ALA A 18 -5.75 -19.27 4.17
N GLY A 19 -7.08 -19.12 4.15
CA GLY A 19 -7.79 -18.25 3.20
C GLY A 19 -7.48 -16.76 3.41
N ALA A 20 -7.42 -16.32 4.67
CA ALA A 20 -7.08 -14.94 5.02
C ALA A 20 -5.64 -14.57 4.62
N SER A 21 -4.70 -15.51 4.68
CA SER A 21 -3.30 -15.25 4.30
C SER A 21 -3.12 -15.09 2.79
N GLY A 22 -3.88 -15.86 1.99
CA GLY A 22 -3.88 -15.73 0.53
C GLY A 22 -4.50 -14.42 0.04
N THR A 23 -5.61 -13.99 0.66
CA THR A 23 -6.26 -12.73 0.29
C THR A 23 -5.43 -11.51 0.69
N ILE A 24 -4.73 -11.54 1.84
CA ILE A 24 -3.79 -10.49 2.23
C ILE A 24 -2.62 -10.39 1.24
N LEU A 25 -2.04 -11.53 0.83
CA LEU A 25 -0.98 -11.54 -0.18
C LEU A 25 -1.46 -10.92 -1.50
N LEU A 26 -2.64 -11.32 -1.97
CA LEU A 26 -3.22 -10.75 -3.18
C LEU A 26 -3.46 -9.24 -3.05
N GLY A 27 -4.00 -8.79 -1.92
CA GLY A 27 -4.19 -7.38 -1.62
C GLY A 27 -2.87 -6.59 -1.69
N ARG A 28 -1.79 -7.13 -1.13
CA ARG A 28 -0.46 -6.51 -1.24
C ARG A 28 0.05 -6.47 -2.67
N ILE A 29 -0.10 -7.53 -3.44
CA ILE A 29 0.33 -7.56 -4.85
C ILE A 29 -0.41 -6.46 -5.62
N LEU A 30 -1.74 -6.41 -5.52
CA LEU A 30 -2.58 -5.45 -6.23
C LEU A 30 -2.25 -4.00 -5.82
N LEU A 31 -2.08 -3.74 -4.52
CA LEU A 31 -1.69 -2.43 -4.03
C LEU A 31 -0.26 -2.07 -4.46
N SER A 32 0.69 -3.01 -4.48
CA SER A 32 2.10 -2.73 -4.77
C SER A 32 2.34 -2.45 -6.25
N VAL A 33 1.68 -3.17 -7.16
CA VAL A 33 1.91 -3.09 -8.61
C VAL A 33 1.81 -1.66 -9.14
N ILE A 34 0.82 -0.88 -8.67
CA ILE A 34 0.65 0.49 -9.15
C ILE A 34 1.82 1.39 -8.77
N PHE A 35 2.38 1.24 -7.56
CA PHE A 35 3.54 2.01 -7.10
C PHE A 35 4.84 1.53 -7.70
N LEU A 36 5.00 0.22 -7.93
CA LEU A 36 6.16 -0.31 -8.62
C LEU A 36 6.25 0.23 -10.05
N LEU A 37 5.13 0.20 -10.79
CA LEU A 37 5.07 0.71 -12.15
C LEU A 37 5.24 2.24 -12.17
N SER A 38 4.57 2.96 -11.26
CA SER A 38 4.67 4.42 -11.19
C SER A 38 6.06 4.88 -10.79
N GLY A 39 6.64 4.31 -9.73
CA GLY A 39 7.97 4.65 -9.23
C GLY A 39 9.06 4.33 -10.26
N PHE A 40 8.98 3.17 -10.90
CA PHE A 40 9.90 2.82 -11.99
C PHE A 40 9.80 3.79 -13.17
N GLY A 41 8.57 4.16 -13.57
CA GLY A 41 8.35 5.15 -14.63
C GLY A 41 8.93 6.53 -14.27
N LYS A 42 8.73 6.99 -13.02
CA LYS A 42 9.28 8.26 -12.55
C LYS A 42 10.81 8.28 -12.53
N LEU A 43 11.45 7.17 -12.13
CA LEU A 43 12.90 7.05 -12.04
C LEU A 43 13.58 6.83 -13.40
N THR A 44 12.89 6.24 -14.38
CA THR A 44 13.42 6.11 -15.75
C THR A 44 13.17 7.36 -16.59
N ALA A 45 12.13 8.14 -16.28
CA ALA A 45 11.78 9.39 -16.95
C ALA A 45 11.84 10.60 -15.99
N ILE A 46 12.96 10.76 -15.28
CA ILE A 46 13.12 11.82 -14.26
C ILE A 46 12.90 13.21 -14.85
N ALA A 47 13.45 13.51 -16.03
CA ALA A 47 13.30 14.82 -16.66
C ALA A 47 11.84 15.17 -16.96
N GLY A 48 11.06 14.22 -17.48
CA GLY A 48 9.62 14.41 -17.74
C GLY A 48 8.82 14.57 -16.45
N THR A 49 9.12 13.75 -15.44
CA THR A 49 8.48 13.82 -14.12
C THR A 49 8.78 15.14 -13.41
N ALA A 50 10.03 15.61 -13.47
CA ALA A 50 10.44 16.89 -12.92
C ALA A 50 9.73 18.06 -13.63
N GLY A 51 9.56 17.99 -14.96
CA GLY A 51 8.77 18.97 -15.70
C GLY A 51 7.31 19.02 -15.24
N TYR A 52 6.68 17.86 -15.06
CA TYR A 52 5.32 17.78 -14.52
C TYR A 52 5.24 18.32 -13.07
N PHE A 53 6.16 17.93 -12.20
CA PHE A 53 6.21 18.43 -10.82
C PHE A 53 6.50 19.94 -10.73
N GLY A 54 7.26 20.48 -11.69
CA GLY A 54 7.43 21.91 -11.86
C GLY A 54 6.11 22.62 -12.17
N SER A 55 5.28 22.03 -13.04
CA SER A 55 3.94 22.58 -13.35
C SER A 55 2.98 22.56 -12.14
N LEU A 56 3.20 21.65 -11.19
CA LEU A 56 2.48 21.58 -9.91
C LEU A 56 3.01 22.58 -8.87
N GLY A 57 4.08 23.32 -9.16
CA GLY A 57 4.67 24.30 -8.24
C GLY A 57 5.51 23.68 -7.12
N LEU A 58 5.96 22.43 -7.27
CA LEU A 58 6.78 21.79 -6.24
C LEU A 58 8.19 22.38 -6.20
N PRO A 59 8.75 22.65 -5.00
CA PRO A 59 10.13 23.10 -4.88
C PRO A 59 11.09 22.00 -5.33
N LEU A 60 12.19 22.39 -5.98
CA LEU A 60 13.23 21.48 -6.49
C LEU A 60 12.65 20.26 -7.26
N PRO A 61 11.93 20.46 -8.38
CA PRO A 61 11.17 19.39 -9.03
C PRO A 61 11.96 18.13 -9.37
N MET A 62 13.25 18.27 -9.69
CA MET A 62 14.13 17.15 -10.01
C MET A 62 14.46 16.30 -8.78
N VAL A 63 14.73 16.94 -7.63
CA VAL A 63 14.96 16.24 -6.36
C VAL A 63 13.67 15.56 -5.92
N THR A 64 12.55 16.29 -5.99
CA THR A 64 11.23 15.77 -5.63
C THR A 64 10.83 14.59 -6.50
N ALA A 65 11.10 14.61 -7.81
CA ALA A 65 10.85 13.48 -8.72
C ALA A 65 11.63 12.22 -8.31
N ILE A 66 12.91 12.37 -7.94
CA ILE A 66 13.74 11.25 -7.50
C ILE A 66 13.23 10.70 -6.16
N VAL A 67 12.98 11.57 -5.19
CA VAL A 67 12.50 11.17 -3.85
C VAL A 67 11.15 10.46 -3.95
N VAL A 68 10.19 11.03 -4.68
CA VAL A 68 8.88 10.43 -4.90
C VAL A 68 9.02 9.08 -5.61
N GLY A 69 9.80 9.01 -6.70
CA GLY A 69 10.02 7.76 -7.42
C GLY A 69 10.64 6.66 -6.54
N LEU A 70 11.59 7.02 -5.68
CA LEU A 70 12.21 6.09 -4.72
C LEU A 70 11.22 5.63 -3.65
N ILE A 71 10.41 6.53 -3.09
CA ILE A 71 9.39 6.18 -2.08
C ILE A 71 8.37 5.20 -2.68
N GLU A 72 7.90 5.47 -3.90
CA GLU A 72 6.93 4.58 -4.56
C GLU A 72 7.53 3.23 -4.88
N LEU A 73 8.75 3.19 -5.42
CA LEU A 73 9.39 1.93 -5.81
C LEU A 73 9.76 1.11 -4.56
N LEU A 74 10.46 1.70 -3.59
CA LEU A 74 10.90 1.00 -2.39
C LEU A 74 9.72 0.66 -1.47
N GLY A 75 8.75 1.57 -1.32
CA GLY A 75 7.53 1.33 -0.56
C GLY A 75 6.67 0.24 -1.18
N GLY A 76 6.50 0.25 -2.50
CA GLY A 76 5.83 -0.82 -3.25
C GLY A 76 6.52 -2.17 -3.07
N LEU A 77 7.85 -2.22 -3.15
CA LEU A 77 8.62 -3.45 -2.93
C LEU A 77 8.48 -3.95 -1.49
N ALA A 78 8.56 -3.05 -0.51
CA ALA A 78 8.44 -3.40 0.90
C ALA A 78 7.05 -3.97 1.24
N ILE A 79 5.97 -3.40 0.68
CA ILE A 79 4.63 -3.98 0.81
C ILE A 79 4.53 -5.32 0.09
N LEU A 80 5.03 -5.45 -1.14
CA LEU A 80 4.96 -6.68 -1.91
C LEU A 80 5.60 -7.86 -1.15
N VAL A 81 6.80 -7.65 -0.64
CA VAL A 81 7.59 -8.63 0.10
C VAL A 81 7.08 -8.82 1.54
N GLY A 82 6.28 -7.88 2.04
CA GLY A 82 5.72 -7.90 3.37
C GLY A 82 6.76 -7.62 4.46
N PHE A 83 7.61 -6.60 4.24
CA PHE A 83 8.60 -6.11 5.19
C PHE A 83 8.08 -4.84 5.88
N GLN A 84 8.02 -4.86 7.20
CA GLN A 84 7.45 -3.82 8.05
C GLN A 84 6.08 -3.33 7.55
N THR A 85 5.22 -4.26 7.17
CA THR A 85 3.98 -3.99 6.41
C THR A 85 3.06 -2.97 7.10
N ARG A 86 3.05 -2.95 8.44
CA ARG A 86 2.28 -1.95 9.21
C ARG A 86 2.82 -0.54 9.04
N ILE A 87 4.13 -0.37 9.21
CA ILE A 87 4.80 0.95 9.14
C ILE A 87 4.76 1.45 7.70
N VAL A 88 5.14 0.60 6.75
CA VAL A 88 5.14 0.94 5.32
C VAL A 88 3.71 1.21 4.86
N GLY A 89 2.71 0.48 5.34
CA GLY A 89 1.30 0.75 5.03
C GLY A 89 0.86 2.14 5.45
N TRP A 90 1.20 2.59 6.66
CA TRP A 90 0.94 3.97 7.11
C TRP A 90 1.66 5.02 6.26
N VAL A 91 2.95 4.81 5.99
CA VAL A 91 3.75 5.73 5.17
C VAL A 91 3.14 5.84 3.76
N MET A 92 2.80 4.72 3.14
CA MET A 92 2.20 4.68 1.80
C MET A 92 0.80 5.29 1.79
N ALA A 93 -0.02 5.08 2.82
CA ALA A 93 -1.33 5.71 2.93
C ALA A 93 -1.22 7.24 2.98
N ILE A 94 -0.38 7.77 3.87
CA ILE A 94 -0.16 9.22 4.01
C ILE A 94 0.41 9.79 2.71
N PHE A 95 1.42 9.12 2.15
CA PHE A 95 2.03 9.52 0.88
C PHE A 95 1.01 9.56 -0.26
N THR A 96 0.15 8.56 -0.38
CA THR A 96 -0.87 8.48 -1.45
C THR A 96 -1.92 9.58 -1.32
N VAL A 97 -2.31 9.94 -0.09
CA VAL A 97 -3.20 11.08 0.14
C VAL A 97 -2.50 12.40 -0.21
N ALA A 98 -1.24 12.56 0.20
CA ALA A 98 -0.46 13.76 -0.11
C ALA A 98 -0.31 13.95 -1.63
N THR A 99 0.02 12.90 -2.39
CA THR A 99 0.12 12.99 -3.85
C THR A 99 -1.22 13.29 -4.51
N ALA A 100 -2.33 12.75 -4.00
CA ALA A 100 -3.67 13.08 -4.48
C ALA A 100 -4.00 14.57 -4.31
N LEU A 101 -3.70 15.13 -3.14
CA LEU A 101 -3.95 16.53 -2.83
C LEU A 101 -3.07 17.50 -3.62
N VAL A 102 -1.89 17.06 -4.07
CA VAL A 102 -0.98 17.88 -4.88
C VAL A 102 -1.29 17.76 -6.37
N ALA A 103 -1.54 16.54 -6.87
CA ALA A 103 -1.65 16.27 -8.30
C ALA A 103 -3.07 16.42 -8.87
N HIS A 104 -4.11 16.31 -8.02
CA HIS A 104 -5.51 16.25 -8.45
C HIS A 104 -6.39 17.31 -7.75
N THR A 105 -6.02 18.58 -7.88
CA THR A 105 -6.70 19.74 -7.27
C THR A 105 -7.84 20.33 -8.10
N GLY A 106 -8.02 19.89 -9.34
CA GLY A 106 -9.09 20.37 -10.24
C GLY A 106 -10.43 19.68 -10.03
N TRP A 107 -11.13 19.94 -8.92
CA TRP A 107 -12.29 19.13 -8.49
C TRP A 107 -13.54 19.30 -9.39
N ALA A 108 -13.54 20.32 -10.25
CA ALA A 108 -14.57 20.52 -11.28
C ALA A 108 -14.36 19.63 -12.52
N ASP A 109 -13.15 19.09 -12.72
CA ASP A 109 -12.85 18.14 -13.78
C ASP A 109 -13.11 16.71 -13.27
N GLN A 110 -14.03 16.01 -13.94
CA GLN A 110 -14.41 14.64 -13.58
C GLN A 110 -13.21 13.68 -13.58
N MET A 111 -12.25 13.84 -14.50
CA MET A 111 -11.08 12.98 -14.58
C MET A 111 -10.15 13.21 -13.39
N GLN A 112 -9.97 14.46 -12.97
CA GLN A 112 -9.19 14.81 -11.78
C GLN A 112 -9.84 14.25 -10.52
N MET A 113 -11.16 14.40 -10.39
CA MET A 113 -11.93 13.85 -9.27
C MET A 113 -11.81 12.31 -9.18
N ILE A 114 -11.91 11.60 -10.32
CA ILE A 114 -11.75 10.15 -10.36
C ILE A 114 -10.34 9.74 -9.92
N ASN A 115 -9.30 10.42 -10.39
CA ASN A 115 -7.93 10.11 -9.99
C ASN A 115 -7.66 10.43 -8.51
N PHE A 116 -8.23 11.51 -7.99
CA PHE A 116 -8.22 11.83 -6.56
C PHE A 116 -8.86 10.70 -5.74
N LEU A 117 -10.10 10.32 -6.08
CA LEU A 117 -10.83 9.26 -5.38
C LEU A 117 -10.14 7.90 -5.48
N LYS A 118 -9.53 7.58 -6.62
CA LYS A 118 -8.69 6.39 -6.80
C LYS A 118 -7.55 6.37 -5.78
N ASN A 119 -6.81 7.47 -5.62
CA ASN A 119 -5.72 7.54 -4.65
C ASN A 119 -6.24 7.46 -3.21
N VAL A 120 -7.38 8.08 -2.90
CA VAL A 120 -8.03 7.93 -1.58
C VAL A 120 -8.43 6.48 -1.31
N ALA A 121 -8.99 5.77 -2.30
CA ALA A 121 -9.33 4.36 -2.18
C ALA A 121 -8.10 3.48 -1.95
N ILE A 122 -7.00 3.75 -2.67
CA ILE A 122 -5.71 3.06 -2.48
C ILE A 122 -5.16 3.31 -1.06
N ALA A 123 -5.22 4.56 -0.57
CA ALA A 123 -4.84 4.89 0.79
C ALA A 123 -5.68 4.11 1.83
N GLY A 124 -7.00 4.00 1.60
CA GLY A 124 -7.87 3.14 2.40
C GLY A 124 -7.43 1.67 2.41
N GLY A 125 -7.04 1.13 1.24
CA GLY A 125 -6.47 -0.21 1.13
C GLY A 125 -5.20 -0.39 1.96
N PHE A 126 -4.30 0.60 1.96
CA PHE A 126 -3.11 0.58 2.82
C PHE A 126 -3.41 0.70 4.30
N LEU A 127 -4.40 1.50 4.70
CA LEU A 127 -4.83 1.60 6.11
C LEU A 127 -5.38 0.26 6.61
N VAL A 128 -6.23 -0.41 5.80
CA VAL A 128 -6.73 -1.75 6.11
C VAL A 128 -5.59 -2.76 6.18
N LEU A 129 -4.60 -2.66 5.30
CA LEU A 129 -3.41 -3.52 5.35
C LEU A 129 -2.56 -3.24 6.60
N ALA A 130 -2.41 -1.97 6.98
CA ALA A 130 -1.67 -1.56 8.17
C ALA A 130 -2.35 -2.05 9.46
N SER A 131 -3.69 -2.11 9.50
CA SER A 131 -4.44 -2.66 10.63
C SER A 131 -4.44 -4.19 10.65
N SER A 132 -4.60 -4.83 9.49
CA SER A 132 -4.69 -6.30 9.36
C SER A 132 -3.33 -6.99 9.54
N GLY A 133 -2.23 -6.26 9.30
CA GLY A 133 -0.88 -6.79 9.38
C GLY A 133 -0.45 -7.56 8.13
N PRO A 134 0.75 -8.18 8.18
CA PRO A 134 1.43 -8.69 7.00
C PRO A 134 0.89 -10.04 6.48
N GLY A 135 0.10 -10.79 7.26
CA GLY A 135 -0.33 -12.14 6.88
C GLY A 135 0.81 -13.16 6.82
N ALA A 136 0.47 -14.46 6.72
CA ALA A 136 1.46 -15.55 6.87
C ALA A 136 2.52 -15.62 5.76
N TYR A 137 2.21 -15.12 4.55
CA TYR A 137 3.15 -15.11 3.42
C TYR A 137 3.97 -13.83 3.37
N SER A 138 4.72 -13.50 4.42
CA SER A 138 5.47 -12.24 4.53
C SER A 138 6.85 -12.44 5.15
N ILE A 139 7.79 -11.51 4.88
CA ILE A 139 9.06 -11.50 5.61
C ILE A 139 8.81 -11.22 7.10
N ASP A 140 7.86 -10.35 7.44
CA ASP A 140 7.50 -10.08 8.84
C ASP A 140 7.07 -11.37 9.57
N ALA A 141 6.22 -12.20 8.97
CA ALA A 141 5.78 -13.47 9.57
C ALA A 141 6.90 -14.52 9.68
N LYS A 142 7.99 -14.39 8.89
CA LYS A 142 9.18 -15.24 9.03
C LYS A 142 10.16 -14.71 10.09
N ARG A 143 9.99 -13.46 10.54
CA ARG A 143 10.85 -12.79 11.54
C ARG A 143 10.24 -12.79 12.94
N GLY A 144 8.92 -12.99 13.11
CA GLY A 144 8.24 -13.11 14.40
C GLY A 144 6.73 -13.20 14.28
#